data_AF-A0A1L6JG33-F1
#
_entry.id   AF-A0A1L6JG33-F1
#
_cell.length_a   1.000
_cell.length_b   1.000
_cell.length_c   1.000
_cell.angle_alpha   90.00
_cell.angle_beta   90.00
_cell.angle_gamma   90.00
#
_symmetry.space_group_name_H-M   'P 1'
#
loop_
_entity.id
_entity.type
_entity.pdbx_description
1 polymer ?
#
loop_
_entity_poly.entity_id
_entity_poly.type
_entity_poly.pdbx_seq_one_letter_code
_entity_poly.pdbx_strand_id
1 'polypeptide(L)'
;MHLAPTAVSADFLPLGLTDPAFAAEWDDLAANASEPNAFMERWFVTAGTAHLPPRQGRLLAIRAGDQLIGLLPLSTEPRYGRLPIAHVENWLHYHCFLGGPLLRHGHEAAAWTAILAALDTDPQSRGLLHLTGLVEDGPVHRALLAAANRPCDTVHRIERALLQSDLSPTAYYEATVRKKKRKEIKRLQSRLAELGSVTTTRLTGRADLPAWIDTYLALEKSGWKGRAGSALASEPHTAAFFRDALTGAFDAGQLELLRLDLDGEPLAMLVNFLTAPGSFSFKTAFDEAFSRYSPGVLIQLENLAILDNPAIAWMDSCAAADHPMIDSLWGERRAIVRVTLPLSGWRSRTLFRAARAVERAAQAIRNRRTRPQAPPETEE
;
A
#
# COMPACT_ATOMS: atom_id res chain seq x y z
N MET A 1 22.13 25.92 23.78
CA MET A 1 20.80 26.08 24.39
C MET A 1 20.11 24.72 24.31
N HIS A 2 20.15 23.91 25.37
CA HIS A 2 19.34 22.69 25.43
C HIS A 2 17.91 23.12 25.70
N LEU A 3 17.08 23.19 24.65
CA LEU A 3 15.64 23.28 24.79
C LEU A 3 15.20 22.08 25.64
N ALA A 4 14.41 22.33 26.68
CA ALA A 4 13.77 21.26 27.43
C ALA A 4 13.00 20.35 26.44
N PRO A 5 13.03 19.03 26.61
CA PRO A 5 12.32 18.13 25.70
C PRO A 5 10.84 18.52 25.67
N THR A 6 10.33 18.85 24.49
CA THR A 6 8.92 19.17 24.28
C THR A 6 8.08 17.98 24.78
N ALA A 7 7.09 18.26 25.63
CA ALA A 7 6.22 17.22 26.16
C ALA A 7 5.48 16.52 25.00
N VAL A 8 5.52 15.19 24.99
CA VAL A 8 4.83 14.36 23.99
C VAL A 8 3.55 13.80 24.61
N SER A 9 2.42 13.98 23.94
CA SER A 9 1.11 13.46 24.34
C SER A 9 0.53 12.52 23.28
N ALA A 10 -0.46 11.72 23.69
CA ALA A 10 -1.13 10.76 22.83
C ALA A 10 -2.65 10.78 23.10
N ASP A 11 -3.44 10.88 22.04
CA ASP A 11 -4.90 10.97 22.10
C ASP A 11 -5.53 9.92 21.19
N PHE A 12 -6.55 9.23 21.71
CA PHE A 12 -7.39 8.33 20.91
C PHE A 12 -8.61 9.09 20.41
N LEU A 13 -8.68 9.28 19.09
CA LEU A 13 -9.75 9.99 18.40
C LEU A 13 -10.66 9.00 17.65
N PRO A 14 -11.92 9.36 17.34
CA PRO A 14 -12.74 8.58 16.42
C PRO A 14 -12.09 8.52 15.04
N LEU A 15 -12.11 7.36 14.38
CA LEU A 15 -11.52 7.20 13.05
C LEU A 15 -12.20 8.08 11.98
N GLY A 16 -13.51 8.32 12.12
CA GLY A 16 -14.30 9.18 11.24
C GLY A 16 -14.38 10.64 11.68
N LEU A 17 -13.37 11.17 12.39
CA LEU A 17 -13.35 12.57 12.83
C LEU A 17 -13.34 13.52 11.63
N THR A 18 -14.27 14.49 11.62
CA THR A 18 -14.46 15.46 10.53
C THR A 18 -14.13 16.90 10.93
N ASP A 19 -13.25 17.07 11.93
CA ASP A 19 -12.83 18.38 12.42
C ASP A 19 -11.88 19.09 11.42
N PRO A 20 -12.19 20.33 10.95
CA PRO A 20 -11.36 21.02 9.97
C PRO A 20 -9.94 21.37 10.45
N ALA A 21 -9.76 21.67 11.73
CA ALA A 21 -8.43 22.01 12.26
C ALA A 21 -7.55 20.76 12.27
N PHE A 22 -8.08 19.64 12.76
CA PHE A 22 -7.40 18.35 12.72
C PHE A 22 -7.14 17.86 11.28
N ALA A 23 -8.05 18.15 10.35
CA ALA A 23 -7.86 17.83 8.94
C ALA A 23 -6.61 18.52 8.35
N ALA A 24 -6.42 19.82 8.65
CA ALA A 24 -5.24 20.56 8.22
C ALA A 24 -3.94 20.03 8.86
N GLU A 25 -3.99 19.63 10.13
CA GLU A 25 -2.85 19.03 10.82
C GLU A 25 -2.47 17.64 10.28
N TRP A 26 -3.47 16.84 9.88
CA TRP A 26 -3.23 15.57 9.22
C TRP A 26 -2.54 15.79 7.88
N ASP A 27 -3.03 16.71 7.05
CA ASP A 27 -2.43 17.02 5.75
C ASP A 27 -0.98 17.53 5.92
N ASP A 28 -0.73 18.38 6.91
CA ASP A 28 0.63 18.83 7.24
C ASP A 28 1.53 17.67 7.70
N LEU A 29 1.03 16.75 8.52
CA LEU A 29 1.78 15.56 8.91
C LEU A 29 2.11 14.68 7.70
N ALA A 30 1.15 14.45 6.80
CA ALA A 30 1.35 13.62 5.61
C ALA A 30 2.41 14.23 4.68
N ALA A 31 2.36 15.55 4.45
CA ALA A 31 3.35 16.29 3.67
C ALA A 31 4.76 16.27 4.27
N ASN A 32 4.88 16.09 5.59
CA ASN A 32 6.14 16.07 6.33
C ASN A 32 6.47 14.68 6.91
N ALA A 33 5.88 13.63 6.36
CA ALA A 33 6.09 12.26 6.83
C ALA A 33 7.48 11.76 6.44
N SER A 34 8.09 11.00 7.35
CA SER A 34 9.38 10.34 7.16
C SER A 34 9.34 9.29 6.04
N GLU A 35 8.18 8.69 5.85
CA GLU A 35 7.86 7.77 4.77
C GLU A 35 6.45 8.11 4.25
N PRO A 36 6.32 8.58 3.00
CA PRO A 36 5.02 8.86 2.40
C PRO A 36 4.17 7.59 2.30
N ASN A 37 2.86 7.73 2.55
CA ASN A 37 1.93 6.62 2.50
C ASN A 37 0.54 7.09 2.02
N ALA A 38 0.24 6.87 0.73
CA ALA A 38 -1.06 7.19 0.13
C ALA A 38 -2.24 6.53 0.85
N PHE A 39 -2.03 5.39 1.51
CA PHE A 39 -3.08 4.66 2.22
C PHE A 39 -3.35 5.21 3.63
N MET A 40 -2.53 6.17 4.09
CA MET A 40 -2.72 6.90 5.35
C MET A 40 -2.98 8.39 5.13
N GLU A 41 -3.05 8.83 3.88
CA GLU A 41 -3.56 10.15 3.53
C GLU A 41 -5.01 10.29 4.00
N ARG A 42 -5.38 11.50 4.42
CA ARG A 42 -6.71 11.77 4.98
C ARG A 42 -7.82 11.41 4.00
N TRP A 43 -7.68 11.77 2.73
CA TRP A 43 -8.66 11.45 1.70
C TRP A 43 -8.87 9.94 1.50
N PHE A 44 -7.82 9.12 1.65
CA PHE A 44 -7.94 7.66 1.52
C PHE A 44 -8.59 7.03 2.75
N VAL A 45 -8.16 7.43 3.95
CA VAL A 45 -8.69 6.90 5.21
C VAL A 45 -10.15 7.32 5.43
N THR A 46 -10.50 8.58 5.13
CA THR A 46 -11.89 9.05 5.24
C THR A 46 -12.80 8.32 4.26
N ALA A 47 -12.39 8.14 3.00
CA ALA A 47 -13.16 7.35 2.02
C ALA A 47 -13.31 5.89 2.48
N GLY A 48 -12.23 5.27 2.96
CA GLY A 48 -12.25 3.91 3.48
C GLY A 48 -13.22 3.75 4.66
N THR A 49 -13.16 4.65 5.62
CA THR A 49 -14.00 4.62 6.83
C THR A 49 -15.48 4.80 6.52
N ALA A 50 -15.80 5.66 5.54
CA ALA A 50 -17.19 5.90 5.14
C ALA A 50 -17.83 4.67 4.47
N HIS A 51 -17.04 3.93 3.68
CA HIS A 51 -17.60 2.97 2.72
C HIS A 51 -17.24 1.51 2.98
N LEU A 52 -16.09 1.22 3.59
CA LEU A 52 -15.53 -0.13 3.63
C LEU A 52 -15.52 -0.72 5.05
N PRO A 53 -15.68 -2.04 5.19
CA PRO A 53 -15.32 -2.74 6.41
C PRO A 53 -13.78 -2.87 6.55
N PRO A 54 -13.25 -2.93 7.79
CA PRO A 54 -13.97 -2.74 9.05
C PRO A 54 -14.35 -1.27 9.26
N ARG A 55 -15.61 -0.97 9.59
CA ARG A 55 -16.04 0.42 9.85
C ARG A 55 -15.65 0.94 11.22
N GLN A 56 -15.23 0.05 12.11
CA GLN A 56 -14.87 0.37 13.48
C GLN A 56 -13.36 0.49 13.59
N GLY A 57 -12.91 1.56 14.23
CA GLY A 57 -11.51 1.82 14.48
C GLY A 57 -11.36 3.09 15.29
N ARG A 58 -10.12 3.33 15.74
CA ARG A 58 -9.71 4.53 16.45
C ARG A 58 -8.50 5.10 15.76
N LEU A 59 -8.29 6.39 15.89
CA LEU A 59 -7.13 7.08 15.39
C LEU A 59 -6.26 7.46 16.59
N LEU A 60 -5.04 6.94 16.65
CA LEU A 60 -4.08 7.33 17.67
C LEU A 60 -3.23 8.49 17.14
N ALA A 61 -3.45 9.68 17.69
CA ALA A 61 -2.74 10.90 17.36
C ALA A 61 -1.67 11.18 18.42
N ILE A 62 -0.45 11.49 17.97
CA ILE A 62 0.69 11.82 18.84
C ILE A 62 1.11 13.25 18.59
N ARG A 63 1.28 14.04 19.65
CA ARG A 63 1.71 15.43 19.55
C ARG A 63 2.98 15.69 20.33
N ALA A 64 3.82 16.58 19.82
CA ALA A 64 4.89 17.21 20.57
C ALA A 64 4.53 18.69 20.75
N GLY A 65 4.08 19.07 21.95
CA GLY A 65 3.37 20.34 22.13
C GLY A 65 2.09 20.34 21.29
N ASP A 66 1.91 21.34 20.44
CA ASP A 66 0.74 21.43 19.57
C ASP A 66 0.92 20.69 18.22
N GLN A 67 2.16 20.35 17.86
CA GLN A 67 2.45 19.76 16.55
C GLN A 67 2.11 18.27 16.52
N LEU A 68 1.30 17.87 15.54
CA LEU A 68 1.04 16.46 15.24
C LEU A 68 2.31 15.82 14.64
N ILE A 69 2.84 14.80 15.32
CA ILE A 69 4.07 14.09 14.95
C ILE A 69 3.87 12.61 14.62
N GLY A 70 2.70 12.05 14.94
CA GLY A 70 2.40 10.66 14.68
C GLY A 70 0.90 10.44 14.52
N LEU A 71 0.53 9.60 13.56
CA LEU A 71 -0.85 9.22 13.34
C LEU A 71 -0.96 7.77 12.90
N LEU A 72 -1.77 7.01 13.64
CA LEU A 72 -1.97 5.59 13.41
C LEU A 72 -3.45 5.21 13.54
N PRO A 73 -4.15 4.93 12.42
CA PRO A 73 -5.43 4.24 12.43
C PRO A 73 -5.29 2.83 13.03
N LEU A 74 -6.18 2.45 13.93
CA LEU A 74 -6.13 1.20 14.69
C LEU A 74 -7.49 0.49 14.72
N SER A 75 -7.45 -0.84 14.71
CA SER A 75 -8.57 -1.72 15.05
C SER A 75 -8.17 -2.68 16.17
N THR A 76 -9.17 -3.31 16.78
CA THR A 76 -8.97 -4.37 17.77
C THR A 76 -9.65 -5.62 17.29
N GLU A 77 -8.91 -6.71 17.20
CA GLU A 77 -9.42 -7.99 16.75
C GLU A 77 -9.45 -8.99 17.91
N PRO A 78 -10.50 -9.82 18.04
CA PRO A 78 -10.60 -10.80 19.11
C PRO A 78 -9.71 -12.03 18.90
N ARG A 79 -9.12 -12.17 17.70
CA ARG A 79 -8.36 -13.36 17.29
C ARG A 79 -7.13 -13.00 16.45
N TYR A 80 -5.99 -13.44 16.92
CA TYR A 80 -4.74 -13.43 16.18
C TYR A 80 -4.61 -14.69 15.31
N GLY A 81 -4.97 -14.58 14.03
CA GLY A 81 -5.06 -15.71 13.11
C GLY A 81 -6.09 -16.74 13.57
N ARG A 82 -5.66 -17.96 13.88
CA ARG A 82 -6.53 -19.02 14.44
C ARG A 82 -6.58 -19.05 15.96
N LEU A 83 -5.79 -18.20 16.64
CA LEU A 83 -5.66 -18.21 18.08
C LEU A 83 -6.67 -17.25 18.72
N PRO A 84 -7.31 -17.62 19.85
CA PRO A 84 -8.23 -16.75 20.59
C PRO A 84 -7.45 -15.72 21.44
N ILE A 85 -6.55 -15.00 20.79
CA ILE A 85 -5.73 -13.94 21.38
C ILE A 85 -6.24 -12.64 20.80
N ALA A 86 -6.77 -11.76 21.65
CA ALA A 86 -7.11 -10.41 21.23
C ALA A 86 -5.82 -9.62 20.95
N HIS A 87 -5.84 -8.80 19.91
CA HIS A 87 -4.73 -7.95 19.53
C HIS A 87 -5.20 -6.61 18.97
N VAL A 88 -4.32 -5.62 19.04
CA VAL A 88 -4.44 -4.35 18.34
C VAL A 88 -3.71 -4.49 17.01
N GLU A 89 -4.29 -3.98 15.94
CA GLU A 89 -3.61 -3.87 14.65
C GLU A 89 -3.84 -2.51 14.01
N ASN A 90 -3.01 -2.17 13.02
CA ASN A 90 -3.27 -1.02 12.19
C ASN A 90 -4.56 -1.26 11.40
N TRP A 91 -5.43 -0.24 11.35
CA TRP A 91 -6.67 -0.32 10.62
C TRP A 91 -6.38 -0.35 9.12
N LEU A 92 -6.74 -1.46 8.47
CA LEU A 92 -6.55 -1.68 7.03
C LEU A 92 -7.82 -2.27 6.43
N HIS A 93 -8.11 -1.90 5.19
CA HIS A 93 -9.04 -2.62 4.33
C HIS A 93 -8.30 -3.20 3.12
N TYR A 94 -9.01 -3.98 2.32
CA TYR A 94 -8.45 -4.75 1.20
C TYR A 94 -7.82 -3.93 0.06
N HIS A 95 -7.87 -2.59 0.12
CA HIS A 95 -7.16 -1.70 -0.81
C HIS A 95 -5.99 -0.94 -0.18
N CYS A 96 -5.69 -1.16 1.11
CA CYS A 96 -4.49 -0.63 1.73
C CYS A 96 -3.31 -1.55 1.38
N PHE A 97 -2.40 -1.08 0.52
CA PHE A 97 -1.22 -1.87 0.12
C PHE A 97 0.05 -1.52 0.93
N LEU A 98 -0.04 -0.53 1.81
CA LEU A 98 0.95 -0.19 2.82
C LEU A 98 0.21 0.22 4.10
N GLY A 99 0.77 -0.10 5.26
CA GLY A 99 0.09 0.09 6.54
C GLY A 99 0.90 0.79 7.62
N GLY A 100 2.09 1.30 7.29
CA GLY A 100 2.88 2.09 8.23
C GLY A 100 2.19 3.40 8.64
N PRO A 101 2.29 3.82 9.91
CA PRO A 101 1.77 5.10 10.37
C PRO A 101 2.43 6.28 9.65
N LEU A 102 1.76 7.43 9.66
CA LEU A 102 2.42 8.70 9.34
C LEU A 102 3.21 9.15 10.57
N LEU A 103 4.52 9.26 10.43
CA LEU A 103 5.41 9.80 11.46
C LEU A 103 6.17 10.99 10.88
N ARG A 104 6.13 12.14 11.56
CA ARG A 104 6.82 13.35 11.10
C ARG A 104 8.33 13.10 11.06
N HIS A 105 8.96 13.57 9.97
CA HIS A 105 10.41 13.48 9.77
C HIS A 105 11.17 14.03 10.97
N GLY A 106 12.11 13.23 11.51
CA GLY A 106 12.91 13.58 12.69
C GLY A 106 12.23 13.32 14.05
N HIS A 107 10.97 12.90 14.06
CA HIS A 107 10.21 12.58 15.27
C HIS A 107 9.82 11.10 15.38
N GLU A 108 10.36 10.23 14.53
CA GLU A 108 9.94 8.83 14.40
C GLU A 108 10.10 8.05 15.71
N ALA A 109 11.23 8.24 16.40
CA ALA A 109 11.48 7.59 17.69
C ALA A 109 10.53 8.09 18.79
N ALA A 110 10.36 9.41 18.91
CA ALA A 110 9.47 10.02 19.90
C ALA A 110 8.01 9.58 19.68
N ALA A 111 7.58 9.55 18.42
CA ALA A 111 6.24 9.11 18.05
C ALA A 111 6.01 7.63 18.39
N TRP A 112 6.93 6.73 18.03
CA TRP A 112 6.79 5.32 18.40
C TRP A 112 6.83 5.06 19.91
N THR A 113 7.71 5.75 20.65
CA THR A 113 7.73 5.67 22.11
C THR A 113 6.37 6.04 22.70
N ALA A 114 5.77 7.13 22.23
CA ALA A 114 4.45 7.57 22.68
C ALA A 114 3.33 6.64 22.24
N ILE A 115 3.35 6.12 21.00
CA ILE A 115 2.39 5.13 20.51
C ILE A 115 2.39 3.90 21.41
N LEU A 116 3.56 3.32 21.67
CA LEU A 116 3.68 2.11 22.50
C LEU A 116 3.26 2.38 23.94
N ALA A 117 3.63 3.53 24.51
CA ALA A 117 3.22 3.91 25.86
C ALA A 117 1.69 4.10 25.96
N ALA A 118 1.07 4.75 24.99
CA ALA A 118 -0.38 4.93 24.93
C ALA A 118 -1.09 3.59 24.85
N LEU A 119 -0.68 2.70 23.94
CA LEU A 119 -1.24 1.35 23.80
C LEU A 119 -1.03 0.48 25.04
N ASP A 120 0.10 0.65 25.75
CA ASP A 120 0.39 -0.09 26.97
C ASP A 120 -0.52 0.29 28.15
N THR A 121 -1.10 1.49 28.13
CA THR A 121 -1.99 2.02 29.18
C THR A 121 -3.47 2.02 28.78
N ASP A 122 -3.79 1.89 27.49
CA ASP A 122 -5.16 1.92 26.99
C ASP A 122 -5.93 0.63 27.35
N PRO A 123 -7.06 0.72 28.08
CA PRO A 123 -7.81 -0.45 28.52
C PRO A 123 -8.46 -1.26 27.37
N GLN A 124 -8.61 -0.64 26.18
CA GLN A 124 -9.10 -1.30 24.97
C GLN A 124 -7.99 -2.01 24.19
N SER A 125 -6.72 -1.67 24.44
CA SER A 125 -5.55 -2.28 23.81
C SER A 125 -5.05 -3.45 24.65
N ARG A 126 -5.06 -4.66 24.10
CA ARG A 126 -4.68 -5.87 24.85
C ARG A 126 -3.90 -6.86 24.01
N GLY A 127 -3.08 -7.65 24.69
CA GLY A 127 -2.35 -8.76 24.10
C GLY A 127 -1.17 -8.28 23.26
N LEU A 128 -1.38 -8.17 21.95
CA LEU A 128 -0.32 -7.92 20.98
C LEU A 128 -0.61 -6.64 20.20
N LEU A 129 0.45 -6.01 19.70
CA LEU A 129 0.37 -5.09 18.57
C LEU A 129 0.82 -5.86 17.31
N HIS A 130 -0.01 -5.88 16.29
CA HIS A 130 0.28 -6.48 14.99
C HIS A 130 0.22 -5.42 13.90
N LEU A 131 1.36 -5.12 13.29
CA LEU A 131 1.45 -4.13 12.22
C LEU A 131 1.66 -4.84 10.89
N THR A 132 0.74 -4.64 9.96
CA THR A 132 0.85 -5.17 8.59
C THR A 132 1.27 -4.08 7.63
N GLY A 133 2.24 -4.37 6.75
CA GLY A 133 2.57 -3.49 5.65
C GLY A 133 3.56 -2.37 6.01
N LEU A 134 4.57 -2.67 6.84
CA LEU A 134 5.68 -1.76 7.06
C LEU A 134 6.75 -1.98 5.98
N VAL A 135 7.42 -0.91 5.57
CA VAL A 135 8.59 -1.02 4.69
C VAL A 135 9.76 -1.52 5.51
N GLU A 136 10.33 -2.66 5.12
CA GLU A 136 11.50 -3.22 5.79
C GLU A 136 12.65 -2.22 5.71
N ASP A 137 13.37 -2.09 6.82
CA ASP A 137 14.44 -1.12 7.01
C ASP A 137 14.12 0.35 6.68
N GLY A 138 12.85 0.73 6.44
CA GLY A 138 12.43 2.12 6.30
C GLY A 138 12.55 2.90 7.63
N PRO A 139 12.49 4.25 7.60
CA PRO A 139 12.63 5.07 8.82
C PRO A 139 11.58 4.70 9.88
N VAL A 140 10.34 4.44 9.46
CA VAL A 140 9.24 4.01 10.35
C VAL A 140 9.54 2.66 11.00
N HIS A 141 10.01 1.66 10.23
CA HIS A 141 10.32 0.33 10.75
C HIS A 141 11.54 0.34 11.68
N ARG A 142 12.63 1.01 11.29
CA ARG A 142 13.83 1.13 12.14
C ARG A 142 13.52 1.82 13.47
N ALA A 143 12.73 2.88 13.44
CA ALA A 143 12.32 3.58 14.65
C ALA A 143 11.44 2.71 15.57
N LEU A 144 10.54 1.89 15.01
CA LEU A 144 9.78 0.91 15.78
C LEU A 144 10.70 -0.08 16.51
N LEU A 145 11.66 -0.67 15.79
CA LEU A 145 12.59 -1.64 16.36
C LEU A 145 13.43 -1.02 17.50
N ALA A 146 13.87 0.22 17.32
CA ALA A 146 14.60 0.96 18.35
C ALA A 146 13.73 1.29 19.57
N ALA A 147 12.46 1.68 19.37
CA ALA A 147 11.56 2.10 20.44
C ALA A 147 10.94 0.93 21.23
N ALA A 148 10.80 -0.25 20.63
CA ALA A 148 10.06 -1.36 21.23
C ALA A 148 10.61 -1.78 22.61
N ASN A 149 11.94 -1.79 22.80
CA ASN A 149 12.64 -2.29 24.00
C ASN A 149 12.03 -3.61 24.56
N ARG A 150 11.51 -4.44 23.66
CA ARG A 150 10.77 -5.68 23.90
C ARG A 150 10.81 -6.52 22.62
N PRO A 151 10.47 -7.83 22.66
CA PRO A 151 10.46 -8.64 21.45
C PRO A 151 9.60 -8.01 20.36
N CYS A 152 10.16 -7.91 19.15
CA CYS A 152 9.53 -7.31 17.99
C CYS A 152 9.90 -8.16 16.78
N ASP A 153 9.04 -9.13 16.45
CA ASP A 153 9.35 -10.14 15.45
C ASP A 153 8.72 -9.77 14.11
N THR A 154 9.52 -9.82 13.04
CA THR A 154 8.98 -9.96 11.68
C THR A 154 8.32 -11.33 11.55
N VAL A 155 7.00 -11.35 11.33
CA VAL A 155 6.18 -12.57 11.27
C VAL A 155 5.85 -12.99 9.85
N HIS A 156 5.96 -12.05 8.91
CA HIS A 156 5.79 -12.27 7.48
C HIS A 156 6.60 -11.23 6.72
N ARG A 157 7.13 -11.62 5.56
CA ARG A 157 7.91 -10.78 4.68
C ARG A 157 7.58 -11.13 3.23
N ILE A 158 7.37 -10.10 2.42
CA ILE A 158 7.24 -10.21 0.97
C ILE A 158 8.18 -9.21 0.31
N GLU A 159 8.55 -9.48 -0.93
CA GLU A 159 9.16 -8.48 -1.81
C GLU A 159 8.23 -8.26 -3.00
N ARG A 160 8.06 -7.00 -3.39
CA ARG A 160 7.32 -6.63 -4.60
C ARG A 160 8.14 -5.68 -5.45
N ALA A 161 7.79 -5.59 -6.74
CA ALA A 161 8.42 -4.68 -7.67
C ALA A 161 8.36 -3.23 -7.19
N LEU A 162 9.47 -2.53 -7.35
CA LEU A 162 9.64 -1.10 -7.15
C LEU A 162 10.24 -0.54 -8.43
N LEU A 163 9.79 0.65 -8.83
CA LEU A 163 10.44 1.45 -9.86
C LEU A 163 11.23 2.55 -9.15
N GLN A 164 12.55 2.49 -9.22
CA GLN A 164 13.43 3.50 -8.62
C GLN A 164 14.73 3.57 -9.43
N SER A 165 14.95 4.66 -10.16
CA SER A 165 16.12 4.81 -11.00
C SER A 165 16.38 6.28 -11.36
N ASP A 166 17.64 6.62 -11.56
CA ASP A 166 18.06 7.92 -12.14
C ASP A 166 18.12 7.88 -13.67
N LEU A 167 17.78 6.74 -14.29
CA LEU A 167 17.73 6.59 -15.74
C LEU A 167 16.46 7.23 -16.31
N SER A 168 16.56 7.77 -17.53
CA SER A 168 15.38 8.17 -18.30
C SER A 168 14.46 6.95 -18.57
N PRO A 169 13.16 7.15 -18.83
CA PRO A 169 12.21 6.06 -19.08
C PRO A 169 12.68 5.07 -20.14
N THR A 170 13.21 5.57 -21.26
CA THR A 170 13.71 4.73 -22.36
C THR A 170 14.96 3.95 -21.93
N ALA A 171 15.91 4.60 -21.27
CA ALA A 171 17.14 3.94 -20.81
C ALA A 171 16.83 2.86 -19.76
N TYR A 172 15.92 3.13 -18.82
CA TYR A 172 15.45 2.16 -17.85
C TYR A 172 14.80 0.95 -18.52
N TYR A 173 13.88 1.18 -19.46
CA TYR A 173 13.24 0.10 -20.21
C TYR A 173 14.26 -0.80 -20.93
N GLU A 174 15.27 -0.20 -21.55
CA GLU A 174 16.33 -0.93 -22.24
C GLU A 174 17.32 -1.65 -21.32
N ALA A 175 17.56 -1.14 -20.11
CA ALA A 175 18.40 -1.81 -19.13
C ALA A 175 17.67 -2.98 -18.46
N THR A 176 16.41 -2.78 -18.09
CA THR A 176 15.65 -3.68 -17.21
C THR A 176 14.91 -4.78 -17.97
N VAL A 177 14.24 -4.44 -19.08
CA VAL A 177 13.36 -5.39 -19.79
C VAL A 177 14.16 -6.22 -20.78
N ARG A 178 14.24 -7.54 -20.60
CA ARG A 178 15.03 -8.44 -21.47
C ARG A 178 14.74 -8.25 -22.97
N LYS A 179 15.79 -8.27 -23.82
CA LYS A 179 15.70 -8.09 -25.29
C LYS A 179 14.59 -8.91 -25.98
N LYS A 180 14.42 -10.18 -25.59
CA LYS A 180 13.36 -11.06 -26.12
C LYS A 180 11.96 -10.51 -25.83
N LYS A 181 11.74 -10.03 -24.60
CA LYS A 181 10.47 -9.42 -24.17
C LYS A 181 10.23 -8.08 -24.85
N ARG A 182 11.26 -7.24 -25.04
CA ARG A 182 11.12 -5.99 -25.82
C ARG A 182 10.70 -6.24 -27.27
N LYS A 183 11.28 -7.26 -27.93
CA LYS A 183 10.86 -7.67 -29.28
C LYS A 183 9.39 -8.10 -29.31
N GLU A 184 8.95 -8.84 -28.31
CA GLU A 184 7.55 -9.28 -28.21
C GLU A 184 6.60 -8.10 -27.97
N ILE A 185 6.92 -7.22 -27.02
CA ILE A 185 6.14 -6.00 -26.77
C ILE A 185 6.01 -5.17 -28.06
N LYS A 186 7.11 -4.93 -28.77
CA LYS A 186 7.09 -4.19 -30.04
C LYS A 186 6.19 -4.86 -31.08
N ARG A 187 6.22 -6.20 -31.17
CA ARG A 187 5.32 -6.97 -32.04
C ARG A 187 3.86 -6.76 -31.66
N LEU A 188 3.53 -6.82 -30.37
CA LEU A 188 2.16 -6.59 -29.88
C LEU A 188 1.69 -5.16 -30.14
N GLN A 189 2.55 -4.15 -29.95
CA GLN A 189 2.26 -2.75 -30.29
C GLN A 189 1.96 -2.58 -31.78
N SER A 190 2.80 -3.14 -32.67
CA SER A 190 2.54 -3.08 -34.13
C SER A 190 1.22 -3.76 -34.50
N ARG A 191 0.92 -4.92 -33.92
CA ARG A 191 -0.33 -5.65 -34.18
C ARG A 191 -1.57 -4.94 -33.64
N LEU A 192 -1.43 -4.19 -32.55
CA LEU A 192 -2.51 -3.36 -32.02
C LEU A 192 -2.72 -2.13 -32.92
N ALA A 193 -1.64 -1.51 -33.40
CA ALA A 193 -1.71 -0.38 -34.33
C ALA A 193 -2.26 -0.75 -35.73
N GLU A 194 -2.21 -2.04 -36.11
CA GLU A 194 -2.92 -2.55 -37.29
C GLU A 194 -4.46 -2.49 -37.15
N LEU A 195 -4.98 -2.43 -35.91
CA LEU A 195 -6.43 -2.38 -35.65
C LEU A 195 -6.98 -0.95 -35.65
N GLY A 196 -6.14 0.05 -35.36
CA GLY A 196 -6.58 1.43 -35.17
C GLY A 196 -5.49 2.32 -34.54
N SER A 197 -5.85 3.58 -34.30
CA SER A 197 -4.98 4.57 -33.66
C SER A 197 -4.89 4.33 -32.16
N VAL A 198 -3.69 4.07 -31.66
CA VAL A 198 -3.43 3.91 -30.22
C VAL A 198 -2.89 5.22 -29.65
N THR A 199 -3.56 5.78 -28.65
CA THR A 199 -3.16 7.04 -28.00
C THR A 199 -3.14 6.92 -26.49
N THR A 200 -2.30 7.72 -25.84
CA THR A 200 -2.22 7.79 -24.38
C THR A 200 -2.60 9.17 -23.91
N THR A 201 -3.49 9.23 -22.93
CA THR A 201 -4.01 10.47 -22.34
C THR A 201 -3.84 10.43 -20.83
N ARG A 202 -3.55 11.60 -20.24
CA ARG A 202 -3.57 11.80 -18.78
C ARG A 202 -4.74 12.70 -18.41
N LEU A 203 -5.41 12.42 -17.30
CA LEU A 203 -6.42 13.33 -16.75
C LEU A 203 -5.73 14.64 -16.33
N THR A 204 -6.26 15.78 -16.78
CA THR A 204 -5.74 17.11 -16.43
C THR A 204 -6.76 18.00 -15.72
N GLY A 205 -8.06 17.78 -15.95
CA GLY A 205 -9.14 18.64 -15.46
C GLY A 205 -10.05 17.97 -14.44
N ARG A 206 -10.41 18.71 -13.38
CA ARG A 206 -11.35 18.25 -12.35
C ARG A 206 -12.73 17.88 -12.91
N ALA A 207 -13.16 18.58 -13.97
CA ALA A 207 -14.47 18.41 -14.58
C ALA A 207 -14.63 17.03 -15.25
N ASP A 208 -13.55 16.47 -15.77
CA ASP A 208 -13.56 15.17 -16.47
C ASP A 208 -13.43 13.99 -15.50
N LEU A 209 -12.97 14.23 -14.27
CA LEU A 209 -12.70 13.19 -13.27
C LEU A 209 -13.87 12.21 -13.08
N PRO A 210 -15.14 12.64 -12.88
CA PRO A 210 -16.24 11.70 -12.70
C PRO A 210 -16.40 10.73 -13.88
N ALA A 211 -16.30 11.23 -15.11
CA ALA A 211 -16.39 10.39 -16.31
C ALA A 211 -15.23 9.39 -16.39
N TRP A 212 -14.00 9.81 -16.07
CA TRP A 212 -12.84 8.92 -16.03
C TRP A 212 -13.00 7.82 -14.98
N ILE A 213 -13.55 8.14 -13.81
CA ILE A 213 -13.82 7.15 -12.75
C ILE A 213 -14.86 6.14 -13.23
N ASP A 214 -15.96 6.60 -13.83
CA ASP A 214 -17.00 5.71 -14.34
C ASP A 214 -16.48 4.82 -15.49
N THR A 215 -15.65 5.35 -16.38
CA THR A 215 -14.95 4.56 -17.41
C THR A 215 -14.06 3.50 -16.79
N TYR A 216 -13.23 3.84 -15.79
CA TYR A 216 -12.37 2.88 -15.11
C TYR A 216 -13.19 1.75 -14.48
N LEU A 217 -14.27 2.10 -13.77
CA LEU A 217 -15.13 1.15 -13.09
C LEU A 217 -15.85 0.22 -14.05
N ALA A 218 -16.31 0.73 -15.20
CA ALA A 218 -16.89 -0.08 -16.27
C ALA A 218 -15.86 -1.06 -16.86
N LEU A 219 -14.65 -0.57 -17.13
CA LEU A 219 -13.54 -1.37 -17.67
C LEU A 219 -13.07 -2.47 -16.71
N GLU A 220 -12.99 -2.18 -15.41
CA GLU A 220 -12.61 -3.20 -14.42
C GLU A 220 -13.70 -4.27 -14.26
N LYS A 221 -14.98 -3.86 -14.35
CA LYS A 221 -16.13 -4.75 -14.23
C LYS A 221 -16.30 -5.67 -15.45
N SER A 222 -15.93 -5.24 -16.64
CA SER A 222 -15.99 -6.10 -17.83
C SER A 222 -14.89 -7.17 -17.85
N GLY A 223 -13.79 -6.98 -17.11
CA GLY A 223 -12.66 -7.89 -17.05
C GLY A 223 -12.76 -9.05 -16.05
N TRP A 224 -11.62 -9.68 -15.77
CA TRP A 224 -11.47 -10.88 -14.94
C TRP A 224 -11.93 -10.66 -13.51
N LYS A 225 -11.71 -9.45 -12.97
CA LYS A 225 -12.16 -9.07 -11.63
C LYS A 225 -13.68 -9.04 -11.54
N GLY A 226 -14.35 -8.56 -12.59
CA GLY A 226 -15.80 -8.62 -12.68
C GLY A 226 -16.33 -10.06 -12.68
N ARG A 227 -15.72 -10.94 -13.48
CA ARG A 227 -16.06 -12.38 -13.48
C ARG A 227 -15.78 -13.07 -12.15
N ALA A 228 -14.72 -12.66 -11.44
CA ALA A 228 -14.38 -13.16 -10.12
C ALA A 228 -15.17 -12.48 -8.98
N GLY A 229 -16.08 -11.55 -9.28
CA GLY A 229 -16.88 -10.82 -8.28
C GLY A 229 -16.07 -9.87 -7.38
N SER A 230 -14.85 -9.49 -7.78
CA SER A 230 -13.90 -8.71 -6.99
C SER A 230 -13.57 -7.35 -7.59
N ALA A 231 -14.27 -6.93 -8.64
CA ALA A 231 -14.13 -5.58 -9.19
C ALA A 231 -14.65 -4.53 -8.19
N LEU A 232 -14.11 -3.32 -8.26
CA LEU A 232 -14.61 -2.19 -7.47
C LEU A 232 -16.06 -1.85 -7.74
N ALA A 233 -16.58 -2.18 -8.93
CA ALA A 233 -17.99 -1.98 -9.27
C ALA A 233 -18.85 -3.24 -9.05
N SER A 234 -18.32 -4.27 -8.39
CA SER A 234 -19.09 -5.45 -7.98
C SER A 234 -20.04 -5.15 -6.81
N GLU A 235 -19.67 -4.22 -5.92
CA GLU A 235 -20.48 -3.83 -4.76
C GLU A 235 -20.67 -2.30 -4.71
N PRO A 236 -21.84 -1.75 -4.33
CA PRO A 236 -22.06 -0.31 -4.31
C PRO A 236 -21.08 0.46 -3.42
N HIS A 237 -20.77 -0.10 -2.25
CA HIS A 237 -19.90 0.55 -1.27
C HIS A 237 -18.43 0.60 -1.73
N THR A 238 -17.97 -0.38 -2.50
CA THR A 238 -16.59 -0.40 -3.00
C THR A 238 -16.40 0.58 -4.15
N ALA A 239 -17.45 0.80 -4.95
CA ALA A 239 -17.48 1.79 -6.01
C ALA A 239 -17.58 3.23 -5.43
N ALA A 240 -18.33 3.42 -4.35
CA ALA A 240 -18.41 4.71 -3.64
C ALA A 240 -17.07 5.08 -2.98
N PHE A 241 -16.42 4.12 -2.29
CA PHE A 241 -15.04 4.28 -1.80
C PHE A 241 -14.10 4.79 -2.88
N PHE A 242 -14.10 4.14 -4.05
CA PHE A 242 -13.19 4.48 -5.13
C PHE A 242 -13.43 5.88 -5.68
N ARG A 243 -14.70 6.29 -5.84
CA ARG A 243 -15.05 7.65 -6.26
C ARG A 243 -14.55 8.71 -5.29
N ASP A 244 -14.78 8.50 -3.99
CA ASP A 244 -14.40 9.46 -2.96
C ASP A 244 -12.87 9.52 -2.81
N ALA A 245 -12.20 8.38 -2.84
CA ALA A 245 -10.74 8.31 -2.78
C ALA A 245 -10.07 9.02 -3.97
N LEU A 246 -10.54 8.78 -5.20
CA LEU A 246 -9.99 9.46 -6.38
C LEU A 246 -10.32 10.95 -6.40
N THR A 247 -11.52 11.33 -5.97
CA THR A 247 -11.89 12.74 -5.83
C THR A 247 -10.98 13.46 -4.85
N GLY A 248 -10.80 12.91 -3.65
CA GLY A 248 -9.94 13.52 -2.64
C GLY A 248 -8.46 13.53 -3.04
N ALA A 249 -7.96 12.47 -3.69
CA ALA A 249 -6.60 12.46 -4.23
C ALA A 249 -6.41 13.52 -5.33
N PHE A 250 -7.38 13.70 -6.22
CA PHE A 250 -7.31 14.74 -7.26
C PHE A 250 -7.30 16.14 -6.63
N ASP A 251 -8.22 16.40 -5.70
CA ASP A 251 -8.35 17.70 -5.04
C ASP A 251 -7.09 18.04 -4.20
N ALA A 252 -6.36 17.02 -3.72
CA ALA A 252 -5.06 17.15 -3.06
C ALA A 252 -3.86 17.28 -4.03
N GLY A 253 -4.06 17.17 -5.35
CA GLY A 253 -2.98 17.15 -6.33
C GLY A 253 -2.13 15.87 -6.32
N GLN A 254 -2.68 14.78 -5.77
CA GLN A 254 -2.02 13.51 -5.52
C GLN A 254 -2.55 12.36 -6.41
N LEU A 255 -3.30 12.67 -7.47
CA LEU A 255 -3.83 11.69 -8.42
C LEU A 255 -3.19 11.84 -9.80
N GLU A 256 -2.72 10.72 -10.36
CA GLU A 256 -2.48 10.59 -11.79
C GLU A 256 -3.33 9.44 -12.36
N LEU A 257 -4.17 9.77 -13.35
CA LEU A 257 -4.92 8.79 -14.14
C LEU A 257 -4.38 8.77 -15.56
N LEU A 258 -3.89 7.61 -15.98
CA LEU A 258 -3.48 7.35 -17.36
C LEU A 258 -4.54 6.50 -18.05
N ARG A 259 -4.75 6.78 -19.33
CA ARG A 259 -5.62 5.99 -20.21
C ARG A 259 -4.92 5.74 -21.53
N LEU A 260 -4.98 4.50 -21.98
CA LEU A 260 -4.61 4.06 -23.32
C LEU A 260 -5.92 3.86 -24.10
N ASP A 261 -6.06 4.50 -25.25
CA ASP A 261 -7.24 4.44 -26.11
C ASP A 261 -6.91 3.74 -27.43
N LEU A 262 -7.86 3.01 -28.01
CA LEU A 262 -7.85 2.50 -29.38
C LEU A 262 -9.00 3.12 -30.15
N ASP A 263 -8.69 3.93 -31.17
CA ASP A 263 -9.68 4.73 -31.93
C ASP A 263 -10.58 5.61 -31.04
N GLY A 264 -10.01 6.12 -29.94
CA GLY A 264 -10.71 6.95 -28.96
C GLY A 264 -11.47 6.18 -27.89
N GLU A 265 -11.56 4.85 -28.00
CA GLU A 265 -12.22 4.00 -27.00
C GLU A 265 -11.23 3.51 -25.92
N PRO A 266 -11.60 3.57 -24.63
CA PRO A 266 -10.75 3.14 -23.52
C PRO A 266 -10.30 1.68 -23.60
N LEU A 267 -9.00 1.47 -23.81
CA LEU A 267 -8.39 0.14 -23.91
C LEU A 267 -7.75 -0.29 -22.58
N ALA A 268 -7.07 0.61 -21.89
CA ALA A 268 -6.49 0.37 -20.56
C ALA A 268 -6.48 1.64 -19.73
N MET A 269 -6.57 1.50 -18.42
CA MET A 269 -6.49 2.60 -17.47
C MET A 269 -5.63 2.23 -16.27
N LEU A 270 -4.87 3.21 -15.78
CA LEU A 270 -3.99 3.08 -14.63
C LEU A 270 -4.23 4.24 -13.68
N VAL A 271 -4.39 3.90 -12.40
CA VAL A 271 -4.49 4.83 -11.30
C VAL A 271 -3.19 4.81 -10.51
N ASN A 272 -2.56 5.97 -10.40
CA ASN A 272 -1.40 6.21 -9.54
C ASN A 272 -1.75 7.23 -8.47
N PHE A 273 -1.27 7.01 -7.25
CA PHE A 273 -1.24 8.04 -6.21
C PHE A 273 0.15 8.64 -6.09
N LEU A 274 0.24 9.97 -6.06
CA LEU A 274 1.48 10.74 -6.00
C LEU A 274 1.64 11.32 -4.58
N THR A 275 2.63 10.86 -3.83
CA THR A 275 2.89 11.30 -2.46
C THR A 275 4.39 11.52 -2.32
N ALA A 276 4.88 12.65 -2.82
CA ALA A 276 6.31 12.93 -2.94
C ALA A 276 7.07 12.67 -1.62
N PRO A 277 8.29 12.09 -1.66
CA PRO A 277 9.02 11.66 -2.86
C PRO A 277 8.59 10.30 -3.44
N GLY A 278 7.46 9.73 -3.01
CA GLY A 278 6.97 8.43 -3.48
C GLY A 278 5.75 8.50 -4.38
N SER A 279 5.44 7.37 -5.03
CA SER A 279 4.15 7.14 -5.68
C SER A 279 3.74 5.67 -5.61
N PHE A 280 2.48 5.39 -5.89
CA PHE A 280 1.89 4.06 -5.77
C PHE A 280 1.07 3.74 -7.02
N SER A 281 1.47 2.73 -7.79
CA SER A 281 0.72 2.21 -8.95
C SER A 281 -0.47 1.40 -8.45
N PHE A 282 -1.51 2.11 -8.01
CA PHE A 282 -2.61 1.58 -7.21
C PHE A 282 -3.40 0.50 -7.95
N LYS A 283 -3.97 0.82 -9.12
CA LYS A 283 -4.82 -0.14 -9.85
C LYS A 283 -4.78 0.03 -11.35
N THR A 284 -4.75 -1.11 -12.04
CA THR A 284 -4.87 -1.21 -13.49
C THR A 284 -6.16 -1.95 -13.86
N ALA A 285 -6.82 -1.46 -14.92
CA ALA A 285 -7.93 -2.11 -15.61
C ALA A 285 -7.68 -2.06 -17.13
N PHE A 286 -8.16 -3.05 -17.87
CA PHE A 286 -8.07 -3.07 -19.33
C PHE A 286 -9.17 -3.91 -19.95
N ASP A 287 -9.46 -3.65 -21.24
CA ASP A 287 -10.41 -4.43 -22.01
C ASP A 287 -9.81 -5.79 -22.38
N GLU A 288 -10.39 -6.84 -21.84
CA GLU A 288 -9.90 -8.19 -22.02
C GLU A 288 -10.16 -8.78 -23.40
N ALA A 289 -11.07 -8.21 -24.19
CA ALA A 289 -11.19 -8.54 -25.61
C ALA A 289 -9.85 -8.35 -26.34
N PHE A 290 -9.01 -7.45 -25.84
CA PHE A 290 -7.69 -7.13 -26.35
C PHE A 290 -6.55 -7.71 -25.51
N SER A 291 -6.82 -8.62 -24.56
CA SER A 291 -5.82 -9.25 -23.68
C SER A 291 -4.62 -9.84 -24.44
N ARG A 292 -4.84 -10.38 -25.66
CA ARG A 292 -3.77 -10.90 -26.53
C ARG A 292 -2.71 -9.87 -26.93
N TYR A 293 -3.00 -8.57 -26.83
CA TYR A 293 -2.07 -7.46 -27.11
C TYR A 293 -1.39 -6.92 -25.85
N SER A 294 -1.66 -7.51 -24.69
CA SER A 294 -1.13 -7.10 -23.38
C SER A 294 -1.34 -5.63 -23.00
N PRO A 295 -2.56 -5.05 -23.05
CA PRO A 295 -2.78 -3.63 -22.76
C PRO A 295 -2.26 -3.19 -21.37
N GLY A 296 -2.37 -4.07 -20.37
CA GLY A 296 -1.81 -3.81 -19.03
C GLY A 296 -0.28 -3.66 -19.00
N VAL A 297 0.45 -4.33 -19.91
CA VAL A 297 1.89 -4.07 -20.09
C VAL A 297 2.10 -2.74 -20.78
N LEU A 298 1.34 -2.45 -21.84
CA LEU A 298 1.51 -1.24 -22.64
C LEU A 298 1.31 0.02 -21.80
N ILE A 299 0.25 0.09 -20.99
CA ILE A 299 0.03 1.24 -20.11
C ILE A 299 1.12 1.39 -19.04
N GLN A 300 1.73 0.30 -18.59
CA GLN A 300 2.87 0.37 -17.67
C GLN A 300 4.17 0.84 -18.33
N LEU A 301 4.30 0.71 -19.66
CA LEU A 301 5.41 1.33 -20.40
C LEU A 301 5.22 2.84 -20.49
N GLU A 302 4.01 3.30 -20.75
CA GLU A 302 3.67 4.72 -20.71
C GLU A 302 3.86 5.31 -19.30
N ASN A 303 3.60 4.50 -18.27
CA ASN A 303 3.82 4.85 -16.88
C ASN A 303 5.30 5.05 -16.51
N LEU A 304 6.26 4.53 -17.28
CA LEU A 304 7.68 4.78 -17.03
C LEU A 304 8.05 6.25 -17.11
N ALA A 305 7.23 7.08 -17.78
CA ALA A 305 7.38 8.53 -17.81
C ALA A 305 7.38 9.17 -16.41
N ILE A 306 6.91 8.47 -15.36
CA ILE A 306 7.03 8.95 -13.98
C ILE A 306 8.50 9.17 -13.57
N LEU A 307 9.46 8.47 -14.18
CA LEU A 307 10.90 8.66 -13.92
C LEU A 307 11.40 10.05 -14.35
N ASP A 308 10.69 10.73 -15.24
CA ASP A 308 11.01 12.12 -15.61
C ASP A 308 10.43 13.15 -14.63
N ASN A 309 9.62 12.72 -13.64
CA ASN A 309 9.06 13.62 -12.64
C ASN A 309 10.05 13.84 -11.48
N PRO A 310 10.65 15.03 -11.34
CA PRO A 310 11.68 15.28 -10.33
C PRO A 310 11.16 15.25 -8.89
N ALA A 311 9.84 15.32 -8.68
CA ALA A 311 9.24 15.22 -7.35
C ALA A 311 9.10 13.77 -6.87
N ILE A 312 9.26 12.77 -7.74
CA ILE A 312 9.02 11.36 -7.46
C ILE A 312 10.33 10.58 -7.59
N ALA A 313 10.88 10.15 -6.46
CA ALA A 313 12.09 9.35 -6.40
C ALA A 313 11.83 7.85 -6.60
N TRP A 314 10.61 7.38 -6.35
CA TRP A 314 10.23 5.97 -6.50
C TRP A 314 8.73 5.76 -6.74
N MET A 315 8.36 4.64 -7.37
CA MET A 315 6.98 4.16 -7.48
C MET A 315 6.87 2.72 -6.98
N ASP A 316 6.02 2.51 -5.98
CA ASP A 316 5.65 1.19 -5.47
C ASP A 316 4.58 0.54 -6.36
N SER A 317 4.78 -0.72 -6.75
CA SER A 317 3.85 -1.43 -7.65
C SER A 317 2.51 -1.77 -7.01
N CYS A 318 2.43 -1.78 -5.67
CA CYS A 318 1.31 -2.30 -4.90
C CYS A 318 0.90 -3.75 -5.24
N ALA A 319 1.68 -4.44 -6.07
CA ALA A 319 1.37 -5.77 -6.53
C ALA A 319 1.67 -6.81 -5.45
N ALA A 320 1.03 -7.97 -5.59
CA ALA A 320 1.45 -9.16 -4.84
C ALA A 320 2.90 -9.53 -5.21
N ALA A 321 3.56 -10.26 -4.32
CA ALA A 321 4.86 -10.85 -4.62
C ALA A 321 4.77 -11.75 -5.88
N ASP A 322 5.87 -11.82 -6.62
CA ASP A 322 6.03 -12.66 -7.82
C ASP A 322 5.03 -12.34 -8.95
N HIS A 323 4.50 -11.11 -9.01
CA HIS A 323 3.51 -10.73 -10.02
C HIS A 323 4.15 -10.67 -11.42
N PRO A 324 3.88 -11.65 -12.33
CA PRO A 324 4.75 -11.90 -13.49
C PRO A 324 4.87 -10.72 -14.46
N MET A 325 3.81 -9.92 -14.57
CA MET A 325 3.77 -8.77 -15.46
C MET A 325 4.70 -7.65 -14.99
N ILE A 326 4.53 -7.13 -13.76
CA ILE A 326 5.28 -5.98 -13.28
C ILE A 326 6.74 -6.32 -12.93
N ASP A 327 6.99 -7.53 -12.39
CA ASP A 327 8.34 -7.99 -12.03
C ASP A 327 9.30 -8.08 -13.22
N SER A 328 8.73 -8.19 -14.41
CA SER A 328 9.46 -8.26 -15.67
C SER A 328 9.66 -6.89 -16.35
N LEU A 329 9.04 -5.84 -15.80
CA LEU A 329 9.16 -4.45 -16.25
C LEU A 329 10.01 -3.61 -15.31
N TRP A 330 9.89 -3.84 -14.00
CA TRP A 330 10.58 -3.07 -12.97
C TRP A 330 11.63 -3.94 -12.26
N GLY A 331 12.83 -3.42 -12.11
CA GLY A 331 14.03 -4.14 -11.66
C GLY A 331 14.22 -4.12 -10.14
N GLU A 332 13.85 -3.02 -9.49
CA GLU A 332 14.08 -2.82 -8.06
C GLU A 332 13.03 -3.58 -7.23
N ARG A 333 13.35 -3.83 -5.96
CA ARG A 333 12.48 -4.58 -5.05
C ARG A 333 12.35 -3.83 -3.73
N ARG A 334 11.12 -3.78 -3.22
CA ARG A 334 10.81 -3.26 -1.88
C ARG A 334 10.32 -4.40 -1.01
N ALA A 335 10.99 -4.58 0.12
CA ALA A 335 10.56 -5.54 1.12
C ALA A 335 9.50 -4.92 2.03
N ILE A 336 8.40 -5.64 2.21
CA ILE A 336 7.28 -5.26 3.05
C ILE A 336 7.10 -6.33 4.13
N VAL A 337 7.04 -5.91 5.38
CA VAL A 337 7.00 -6.79 6.54
C VAL A 337 5.70 -6.64 7.33
N ARG A 338 5.36 -7.74 8.02
CA ARG A 338 4.42 -7.73 9.13
C ARG A 338 5.19 -7.95 10.40
N VAL A 339 4.94 -7.11 11.39
CA VAL A 339 5.66 -7.12 12.67
C VAL A 339 4.68 -7.33 13.80
N THR A 340 5.03 -8.21 14.74
CA THR A 340 4.24 -8.46 15.95
C THR A 340 5.10 -8.25 17.18
N LEU A 341 4.56 -7.56 18.19
CA LEU A 341 5.18 -7.36 19.49
C LEU A 341 4.13 -7.45 20.61
N PRO A 342 4.51 -7.90 21.82
CA PRO A 342 3.62 -7.87 22.97
C PRO A 342 3.42 -6.43 23.48
N LEU A 343 2.19 -6.10 23.87
CA LEU A 343 1.94 -4.94 24.74
C LEU A 343 2.54 -5.20 26.14
N SER A 344 2.47 -4.21 27.03
CA SER A 344 3.05 -4.30 28.38
C SER A 344 2.47 -5.46 29.20
N GLY A 345 3.24 -5.89 30.21
CA GLY A 345 2.85 -6.95 31.13
C GLY A 345 3.28 -8.36 30.71
N TRP A 346 3.43 -9.22 31.73
CA TRP A 346 3.92 -10.59 31.53
C TRP A 346 2.96 -11.46 30.73
N ARG A 347 1.64 -11.25 30.86
CA ARG A 347 0.60 -11.98 30.11
C ARG A 347 0.78 -11.81 28.61
N SER A 348 0.90 -10.57 28.14
CA SER A 348 1.15 -10.20 26.74
C SER A 348 2.41 -10.87 26.21
N ARG A 349 3.51 -10.87 26.98
CA ARG A 349 4.77 -11.54 26.62
C ARG A 349 4.62 -13.06 26.49
N THR A 350 3.86 -13.69 27.37
CA THR A 350 3.59 -15.14 27.30
C THR A 350 2.72 -15.48 26.09
N LEU A 351 1.65 -14.70 25.84
CA LEU A 351 0.79 -14.85 24.67
C LEU A 351 1.59 -14.70 23.37
N PHE A 352 2.49 -13.72 23.30
CA PHE A 352 3.39 -13.54 22.18
C PHE A 352 4.25 -14.77 21.92
N ARG A 353 4.94 -15.29 22.96
CA ARG A 353 5.79 -16.50 22.82
C ARG A 353 4.98 -17.70 22.33
N ALA A 354 3.77 -17.89 22.86
CA ALA A 354 2.88 -18.97 22.44
C ALA A 354 2.44 -18.80 20.97
N ALA A 355 2.00 -17.60 20.58
CA ALA A 355 1.60 -17.30 19.21
C ALA A 355 2.76 -17.57 18.21
N ARG A 356 3.95 -17.07 18.52
CA ARG A 356 5.15 -17.27 17.69
C ARG A 356 5.56 -18.75 17.59
N ALA A 357 5.43 -19.51 18.68
CA ALA A 357 5.71 -20.95 18.66
C ALA A 357 4.75 -21.69 17.70
N VAL A 358 3.45 -21.38 17.75
CA VAL A 358 2.44 -21.96 16.86
C VAL A 358 2.71 -21.59 15.39
N GLU A 359 3.01 -20.33 15.11
CA GLU A 359 3.32 -19.87 13.74
C GLU A 359 4.56 -20.56 13.17
N ARG A 360 5.63 -20.65 13.95
CA ARG A 360 6.87 -21.34 13.54
C ARG A 360 6.62 -22.83 13.30
N ALA A 361 5.84 -23.50 14.15
CA ALA A 361 5.46 -24.89 13.95
C ALA A 361 4.62 -25.07 12.66
N ALA A 362 3.63 -24.20 12.42
CA ALA A 362 2.81 -24.23 11.22
C ALA A 362 3.65 -23.99 9.95
N GLN A 363 4.60 -23.05 9.99
CA GLN A 363 5.52 -22.82 8.88
C GLN A 363 6.43 -24.02 8.62
N ALA A 364 6.97 -24.64 9.67
CA ALA A 364 7.80 -25.85 9.54
C ALA A 364 7.02 -27.01 8.90
N ILE A 365 5.74 -27.19 9.26
CA ILE A 365 4.85 -28.18 8.64
C ILE A 365 4.60 -27.86 7.16
N ARG A 366 4.33 -26.59 6.82
CA ARG A 366 4.14 -26.16 5.42
C ARG A 366 5.39 -26.41 4.57
N ASN A 367 6.57 -26.06 5.09
CA ASN A 367 7.84 -26.28 4.39
C ASN A 367 8.14 -27.77 4.18
N ARG A 368 7.75 -28.64 5.12
CA ARG A 368 7.89 -30.10 4.96
C ARG A 368 6.97 -30.68 3.88
N ARG A 369 5.75 -30.13 3.73
CA ARG A 369 4.77 -30.57 2.72
C ARG A 369 5.06 -30.09 1.30
N THR A 370 5.79 -28.98 1.18
CA THR A 370 6.13 -28.35 -0.11
C THR A 370 7.49 -28.78 -0.65
N ARG A 371 8.27 -29.57 0.12
CA ARG A 371 9.52 -30.17 -0.35
C ARG A 371 9.17 -31.30 -1.34
N PRO A 372 9.63 -31.24 -2.61
CA PRO A 372 9.41 -32.34 -3.54
C PRO A 372 9.99 -33.63 -2.95
N GLN A 373 9.25 -34.73 -3.03
CA GLN A 373 9.85 -36.05 -2.79
C GLN A 373 11.05 -36.18 -3.73
N ALA A 374 12.22 -36.51 -3.18
CA ALA A 374 13.37 -36.84 -3.99
C ALA A 374 12.96 -37.95 -4.98
N PRO A 375 13.32 -37.86 -6.27
CA PRO A 375 13.08 -38.97 -7.18
C PRO A 375 13.76 -40.23 -6.59
N PRO A 376 13.12 -41.41 -6.69
CA PRO A 376 13.73 -42.64 -6.21
C PRO A 376 15.09 -42.81 -6.87
N GLU A 377 16.10 -43.11 -6.06
CA GLU A 377 17.41 -43.55 -6.55
C GLU A 377 17.17 -44.76 -7.44
N THR A 378 17.42 -44.60 -8.75
CA THR A 378 17.56 -45.72 -9.66
C THR A 378 18.88 -46.38 -9.33
N GLU A 379 18.82 -47.46 -8.56
CA GLU A 379 19.88 -48.47 -8.47
C GLU A 379 20.01 -49.18 -9.84
N GLU A 380 21.24 -49.14 -10.35
CA GLU A 380 21.91 -49.96 -11.39
C GLU A 380 21.20 -50.30 -12.72
#